data_AF-A0A5A5TGN9-F1
#
_entry.id   AF-A0A5A5TGN9-F1
#
_cell.length_a   1.000
_cell.length_b   1.000
_cell.length_c   1.000
_cell.angle_alpha   90.00
_cell.angle_beta   90.00
_cell.angle_gamma   90.00
#
_symmetry.space_group_name_H-M   'P 1'
#
loop_
_entity.id
_entity.type
_entity.pdbx_description
1 polymer ?
#
loop_
_entity_poly.entity_id
_entity_poly.type
_entity_poly.pdbx_seq_one_letter_code
_entity_poly.pdbx_strand_id
1 'polypeptide(L)' 'MENAFPRCRKCSEGDLVPLSDFGSQGASIEYKAWVCTNPSCLYNIKIRNGDIIINEPISDGSLHTYRSGRQ' A
#
# COMPACT_ATOMS: atom_id res chain seq x y z
N MET A 1 11.98 -22.66 5.75
CA MET A 1 12.15 -21.37 6.45
C MET A 1 10.98 -20.52 6.01
N GLU A 2 10.09 -20.18 6.93
CA GLU A 2 8.89 -19.40 6.60
C GLU A 2 9.33 -17.95 6.39
N ASN A 3 9.15 -17.41 5.19
CA ASN A 3 9.55 -16.04 4.86
C ASN A 3 8.57 -15.08 5.53
N ALA A 4 8.83 -14.75 6.80
CA ALA A 4 8.04 -13.76 7.52
C ALA A 4 8.26 -12.36 6.93
N PHE A 5 7.19 -11.57 6.89
CA PHE A 5 7.30 -10.16 6.53
C PHE A 5 8.15 -9.40 7.57
N PRO A 6 8.90 -8.37 7.16
CA PRO A 6 9.73 -7.60 8.09
C PRO A 6 8.87 -6.85 9.10
N ARG A 7 9.29 -6.78 10.37
CA ARG A 7 8.65 -5.88 11.34
C ARG A 7 8.77 -4.43 10.91
N CYS A 8 7.72 -3.66 11.16
CA CYS A 8 7.71 -2.21 11.00
C CYS A 8 8.64 -1.57 12.04
N ARG A 9 9.76 -1.00 11.59
CA ARG A 9 10.73 -0.35 12.48
C ARG A 9 10.28 1.01 13.02
N LYS A 10 9.20 1.60 12.49
CA LYS A 10 8.67 2.89 12.98
C LYS A 10 7.95 2.73 14.32
N CYS A 11 7.09 1.72 14.45
CA CYS A 11 6.36 1.46 15.71
C CYS A 11 6.84 0.20 16.45
N SER A 12 7.56 -0.71 15.81
CA SER A 12 7.97 -2.01 16.37
C SER A 12 6.83 -2.96 16.77
N GLU A 13 5.57 -2.61 16.46
CA GLU A 13 4.37 -3.36 16.86
C GLU A 13 3.63 -4.02 15.69
N GLY A 14 3.90 -3.61 14.45
CA GLY A 14 3.27 -4.18 13.26
C GLY A 14 4.29 -4.81 12.30
N ASP A 15 3.78 -5.46 11.27
CA ASP A 15 4.56 -5.99 10.15
C ASP A 15 4.41 -5.08 8.94
N LEU A 16 5.45 -4.99 8.12
CA LEU A 16 5.44 -4.30 6.84
C LEU A 16 5.02 -5.30 5.78
N VAL A 17 3.78 -5.17 5.30
CA VAL A 17 3.19 -6.06 4.30
C VAL A 17 3.13 -5.40 2.93
N PRO A 18 3.38 -6.15 1.85
CA PRO A 18 3.26 -5.62 0.50
C PRO A 18 1.80 -5.58 0.03
N LEU A 19 1.45 -4.51 -0.67
CA LEU A 19 0.19 -4.36 -1.37
C LEU A 19 0.45 -4.26 -2.88
N SER A 20 -0.34 -5.03 -3.63
CA SER A 20 -0.36 -5.02 -5.08
C SER A 20 -1.60 -4.27 -5.58
N ASP A 21 -1.57 -3.84 -6.83
CA ASP A 21 -2.64 -3.09 -7.46
C ASP A 21 -2.66 -3.40 -8.97
N PHE A 22 -3.58 -2.80 -9.71
CA PHE A 22 -3.61 -2.87 -11.16
C PHE A 22 -3.28 -1.51 -11.79
N GLY A 23 -2.48 -1.54 -12.86
CA GLY A 23 -2.13 -0.40 -13.67
C GLY A 23 -3.20 -0.06 -14.71
N SER A 24 -2.85 0.84 -15.63
CA SER A 24 -3.65 1.06 -16.84
C SER A 24 -3.84 -0.26 -17.59
N GLN A 25 -5.03 -0.46 -18.16
CA GLN A 25 -5.41 -1.69 -18.87
C GLN A 25 -5.41 -2.97 -18.01
N GLY A 26 -5.45 -2.85 -16.68
CA GLY A 26 -5.56 -4.01 -15.79
C GLY A 26 -4.27 -4.82 -15.65
N ALA A 27 -3.12 -4.26 -16.04
CA ALA A 27 -1.82 -4.90 -15.82
C ALA A 27 -1.56 -5.05 -14.31
N SER A 28 -1.22 -6.25 -13.84
CA SER A 28 -0.85 -6.47 -12.44
C SER A 28 0.42 -5.69 -12.08
N ILE A 29 0.36 -4.95 -10.97
CA ILE A 29 1.49 -4.25 -10.37
C ILE A 29 1.70 -4.85 -8.99
N GLU A 30 2.67 -5.74 -8.90
CA GLU A 30 3.06 -6.33 -7.62
C GLU A 30 3.87 -5.36 -6.77
N TYR A 31 3.73 -5.44 -5.45
CA TYR A 31 4.56 -4.68 -4.51
C TYR A 31 4.53 -3.15 -4.70
N LYS A 32 3.41 -2.61 -5.20
CA LYS A 32 3.22 -1.16 -5.45
C LYS A 32 3.32 -0.33 -4.17
N ALA A 33 2.99 -0.91 -3.03
CA ALA A 33 3.13 -0.28 -1.72
C ALA A 33 3.57 -1.27 -0.65
N TRP A 34 4.16 -0.74 0.42
CA TRP A 34 4.43 -1.45 1.67
C TRP A 34 3.78 -0.68 2.80
N VAL A 35 3.01 -1.36 3.66
CA VAL A 35 2.20 -0.71 4.70
C VAL A 35 2.39 -1.44 6.02
N CYS A 36 2.45 -0.67 7.12
CA CYS A 36 2.43 -1.23 8.46
C CYS A 36 1.04 -1.76 8.81
N THR A 37 0.95 -2.97 9.33
CA THR A 37 -0.31 -3.59 9.78
C THR A 37 -0.89 -2.95 11.04
N ASN A 38 -0.11 -2.15 11.79
CA ASN A 38 -0.61 -1.42 12.94
C ASN A 38 -1.36 -0.14 12.47
N PRO A 39 -2.70 -0.06 12.63
CA PRO A 39 -3.50 1.06 12.13
C PRO A 39 -3.19 2.39 12.81
N SER A 40 -2.57 2.42 14.00
CA SER A 40 -2.14 3.68 14.63
C SER A 40 -0.81 4.19 14.07
N CYS A 41 0.00 3.33 13.44
CA CYS A 41 1.33 3.67 12.93
C CYS A 41 1.28 4.45 11.61
N LEU A 42 0.34 4.05 10.74
CA LEU A 42 0.08 4.62 9.40
C LEU A 42 1.31 4.67 8.47
N TYR A 43 2.43 4.02 8.83
CA TYR A 43 3.62 4.00 8.00
C TYR A 43 3.34 3.31 6.68
N ASN A 44 3.68 3.98 5.60
CA ASN A 44 3.54 3.45 4.25
C ASN A 44 4.63 3.98 3.33
N ILE A 45 5.03 3.16 2.36
CA ILE A 45 5.87 3.53 1.22
C ILE A 45 5.09 3.13 -0.04
N LYS A 46 5.01 4.01 -1.02
CA LYS A 46 4.26 3.77 -2.28
C LYS A 46 5.11 4.16 -3.47
N ILE A 47 4.97 3.43 -4.58
CA ILE A 47 5.56 3.79 -5.86
C ILE A 47 4.50 4.45 -6.74
N ARG A 48 4.81 5.60 -7.32
CA ARG A 48 3.98 6.28 -8.34
C ARG A 48 4.87 6.77 -9.47
N ASN A 49 4.68 6.21 -10.67
CA ASN A 49 5.39 6.66 -11.89
C ASN A 49 6.93 6.78 -11.73
N GLY A 50 7.55 5.90 -10.93
CA GLY A 50 8.99 5.92 -10.64
C GLY A 50 9.38 6.65 -9.36
N ASP A 51 8.48 7.44 -8.77
CA ASP A 51 8.72 8.13 -7.51
C ASP A 51 8.38 7.26 -6.31
N ILE A 52 9.19 7.36 -5.25
CA ILE A 52 8.95 6.74 -3.95
C ILE A 52 8.34 7.78 -3.01
N ILE A 53 7.11 7.52 -2.59
CA ILE A 53 6.38 8.38 -1.66
C ILE A 53 6.34 7.71 -0.30
N ILE A 54 6.68 8.44 0.75
CA ILE A 54 6.74 7.93 2.12
C ILE A 54 5.71 8.65 2.98
N ASN A 55 4.93 7.90 3.77
CA ASN A 55 3.92 8.42 4.69
C ASN A 55 2.87 9.33 4.02
N GLU A 56 2.41 8.97 2.83
CA GLU A 56 1.27 9.68 2.22
C GLU A 56 0.03 9.50 3.12
N PRO A 57 -0.82 10.54 3.26
CA PRO A 57 -2.11 10.40 3.95
C PRO A 57 -2.91 9.21 3.43
N ILE A 58 -3.51 8.46 4.35
CA ILE A 58 -4.38 7.33 4.03
C ILE A 58 -5.82 7.86 4.00
N SER A 59 -6.45 7.81 2.83
CA SER A 59 -7.86 8.14 2.65
C SER A 59 -8.74 6.90 2.78
N ASP A 60 -9.96 7.09 3.30
CA ASP A 60 -10.97 6.03 3.32
C ASP A 60 -11.46 5.74 1.89
N GLY A 61 -11.22 4.50 1.44
CA GLY A 61 -11.65 4.01 0.13
C GLY A 61 -13.18 4.00 -0.04
N SER A 62 -13.95 3.96 1.05
CA SER A 62 -15.42 4.02 1.01
C SER A 62 -15.95 5.35 0.47
N LEU A 63 -15.17 6.43 0.62
CA LEU A 63 -15.51 7.76 0.13
C LEU A 63 -15.30 7.90 -1.38
N HIS A 64 -14.49 7.01 -1.97
CA HIS A 64 -14.40 6.89 -3.42
C HIS A 64 -15.61 6.12 -3.91
N THR A 65 -16.63 6.85 -4.38
CA THR A 65 -17.62 6.27 -5.28
C THR A 65 -16.85 5.62 -6.44
N TYR A 66 -16.85 4.28 -6.49
CA TYR A 66 -16.34 3.55 -7.64
C TYR A 66 -17.05 4.14 -8.86
N ARG A 67 -16.32 4.94 -9.65
CA ARG A 67 -16.84 5.45 -10.92
C ARG A 67 -16.86 4.26 -11.87
N SER A 68 -17.95 3.51 -11.82
CA SER A 68 -18.37 2.56 -12.85
C SER A 68 -18.50 3.34 -14.15
N GLY A 69 -17.41 3.48 -14.89
CA GLY A 69 -17.36 4.47 -15.97
C GLY A 69 -16.09 4.40 -16.80
N ARG A 70 -15.72 3.21 -17.25
CA ARG A 70 -15.02 3.02 -18.53
C ARG A 70 -15.58 1.77 -19.19
N GLN A 71 -16.59 1.97 -20.04
CA GLN A 71 -16.69 1.21 -21.29
C GLN A 71 -15.44 1.48 -22.13
#